data_AF-R5NM70-F1
#
_entry.id   AF-R5NM70-F1
#
_cell.length_a   1.000
_cell.length_b   1.000
_cell.length_c   1.000
_cell.angle_alpha   90.00
_cell.angle_beta   90.00
_cell.angle_gamma   90.00
#
_symmetry.space_group_name_H-M   'P 1'
#
loop_
_entity.id
_entity.type
_entity.pdbx_description
1 polymer ?
#
loop_
_entity_poly.entity_id
_entity_poly.type
_entity_poly.pdbx_seq_one_letter_code
_entity_poly.pdbx_strand_id
1 'polypeptide(L)'
;MVWKIKKISVEKWIKYVIMCGIFIGIVIAIFLINKDMKKSTSKTVTKTVYEYTYSPVMSYSVKLKENKYYDEAVRNEGEKYIRNLVDSVNVTFGGDFQGNTKENITAEYQVKAKLEGYQVASGNKEVIWQKEMPIGDAHTENVNDYSLKYNLSEEIDLDKYEAMVTNIKGELGITLSVNLTFYIEGRITIRRNENNIEIPIASSLEIPLNSTLFSINKETGNPVSKQEYIEEQVNIKKNYSFIIICVIFIIAAVISEILVFIMIGIKEELPEELKKEKRLLRKYRSRMISLSSIPKLDIEEIYLLEEVGDLFRLADEMGRPVVYLHGKDREIDGGKIFIIDGRNKYVYYMSK
;
A
#
# COMPACT_ATOMS: atom_id res chain seq x y z
N MET A 1 -14.82 -46.52 35.31
CA MET A 1 -15.57 -45.26 35.48
C MET A 1 -16.18 -44.90 34.13
N VAL A 2 -17.44 -45.28 33.90
CA VAL A 2 -18.13 -45.09 32.61
C VAL A 2 -18.70 -43.68 32.57
N TRP A 3 -18.16 -42.82 31.71
CA TRP A 3 -18.67 -41.47 31.50
C TRP A 3 -20.05 -41.54 30.84
N LYS A 4 -21.11 -41.18 31.58
CA LYS A 4 -22.43 -40.90 31.01
C LYS A 4 -22.37 -39.55 30.30
N ILE A 5 -22.21 -39.56 28.98
CA ILE A 5 -22.39 -38.37 28.15
C ILE A 5 -23.88 -37.99 28.23
N LYS A 6 -24.18 -36.86 28.86
CA LYS A 6 -25.54 -36.31 28.94
C LYS A 6 -25.95 -35.88 27.52
N LYS A 7 -26.82 -36.65 26.87
CA LYS A 7 -27.33 -36.37 25.51
C LYS A 7 -28.16 -35.10 25.56
N ILE A 8 -27.62 -34.00 25.02
CA ILE A 8 -28.37 -32.75 24.87
C ILE A 8 -29.31 -32.94 23.68
N SER A 9 -30.60 -33.06 23.93
CA SER A 9 -31.63 -33.13 22.89
C SER A 9 -31.86 -31.73 22.32
N VAL A 10 -31.10 -31.36 21.29
CA VAL A 10 -31.31 -30.10 20.56
C VAL A 10 -32.51 -30.25 19.62
N GLU A 11 -33.45 -29.30 19.70
CA GLU A 11 -34.63 -29.29 18.83
C GLU A 11 -34.23 -29.14 17.35
N LYS A 12 -35.01 -29.76 16.46
CA LYS A 12 -34.67 -29.83 15.02
C LYS A 12 -34.53 -28.45 14.38
N TRP A 13 -35.35 -27.47 14.77
CA TRP A 13 -35.27 -26.11 14.22
C TRP A 13 -33.97 -25.38 14.60
N ILE A 14 -33.45 -25.61 15.81
CA ILE A 14 -32.17 -25.05 16.27
C ILE A 14 -31.02 -25.59 15.41
N LYS A 15 -31.06 -26.88 15.05
CA LYS A 15 -30.05 -27.49 14.16
C LYS A 15 -30.06 -26.85 12.77
N TYR A 16 -31.22 -26.54 12.21
CA TYR A 16 -31.32 -25.81 10.94
C TYR A 16 -30.80 -24.37 11.02
N VAL A 17 -31.07 -23.67 12.13
CA VAL A 17 -30.52 -22.32 12.36
C VAL A 17 -28.98 -22.36 12.42
N ILE A 18 -28.42 -23.37 13.09
CA ILE A 18 -26.96 -23.57 13.16
C ILE A 18 -26.38 -23.84 11.76
N MET A 19 -27.00 -24.71 10.96
CA MET A 19 -26.57 -24.99 9.58
C MET A 19 -26.60 -23.73 8.71
N CYS A 20 -27.68 -22.95 8.76
CA CYS A 20 -27.77 -21.69 8.02
C CYS A 20 -26.67 -20.69 8.45
N GLY A 21 -26.36 -20.61 9.74
CA GLY A 21 -25.28 -19.76 10.24
C GLY A 21 -23.90 -20.16 9.73
N ILE A 22 -23.60 -21.47 9.70
CA ILE A 22 -22.34 -22.00 9.17
C ILE A 22 -22.21 -21.71 7.67
N PHE A 23 -23.28 -21.93 6.91
CA PHE A 23 -23.32 -21.65 5.48
C PHE A 23 -23.04 -20.17 5.17
N ILE A 24 -23.65 -19.24 5.92
CA ILE A 24 -23.38 -17.81 5.79
C ILE A 24 -21.91 -17.49 6.08
N GLY A 25 -21.32 -18.14 7.10
CA GLY A 25 -19.91 -18.00 7.43
C GLY A 25 -18.98 -18.42 6.28
N ILE A 26 -19.30 -19.50 5.57
CA ILE A 26 -18.55 -19.96 4.39
C ILE A 26 -18.62 -18.92 3.26
N VAL A 27 -19.81 -18.38 2.98
CA VAL A 27 -19.99 -17.34 1.95
C VAL A 27 -19.15 -16.09 2.25
N ILE A 28 -19.13 -15.65 3.52
CA ILE A 28 -18.31 -14.51 3.96
C ILE A 28 -16.82 -14.82 3.77
N ALA A 29 -16.36 -16.01 4.15
CA ALA A 29 -14.96 -16.41 3.99
C ALA A 29 -14.53 -16.40 2.50
N ILE A 30 -15.36 -16.95 1.61
CA ILE A 30 -15.12 -16.94 0.16
C ILE A 30 -15.07 -15.51 -0.37
N PHE A 31 -15.98 -14.63 0.09
CA PHE A 31 -15.99 -13.22 -0.29
C PHE A 31 -14.70 -12.50 0.14
N LEU A 32 -14.21 -12.75 1.37
CA LEU A 32 -12.98 -12.16 1.87
C LEU A 32 -11.74 -12.62 1.08
N ILE A 33 -11.65 -13.91 0.74
CA ILE A 33 -10.58 -14.45 -0.12
C ILE A 33 -10.62 -13.77 -1.49
N ASN A 34 -11.80 -13.69 -2.11
CA ASN A 34 -11.96 -13.05 -3.41
C ASN A 34 -11.60 -11.56 -3.39
N LYS A 35 -11.97 -10.84 -2.31
CA LYS A 35 -11.59 -9.45 -2.12
C LYS A 35 -10.09 -9.28 -2.03
N ASP A 36 -9.40 -10.16 -1.31
CA ASP A 36 -7.95 -10.10 -1.15
C ASP A 36 -7.22 -10.52 -2.43
N MET A 37 -7.77 -11.48 -3.18
CA MET A 37 -7.26 -11.85 -4.51
C MET A 37 -7.46 -10.76 -5.58
N LYS A 38 -8.52 -9.94 -5.46
CA LYS A 38 -8.82 -8.83 -6.38
C LYS A 38 -8.07 -7.54 -6.08
N LYS A 39 -7.44 -7.39 -4.90
CA LYS A 39 -6.54 -6.26 -4.67
C LYS A 39 -5.42 -6.35 -5.70
N SER A 40 -5.26 -5.29 -6.50
CA SER A 40 -4.26 -5.21 -7.56
C SER A 40 -2.91 -5.69 -7.04
N THR A 41 -2.31 -6.64 -7.77
CA THR A 41 -1.05 -7.28 -7.36
C THR A 41 0.12 -6.31 -7.37
N SER A 42 -0.02 -5.14 -8.02
CA SER A 42 0.98 -4.09 -8.04
C SER A 42 0.48 -2.80 -7.39
N LYS A 43 1.35 -2.19 -6.57
CA LYS A 43 1.24 -0.78 -6.16
C LYS A 43 2.31 0.00 -6.92
N THR A 44 1.93 1.09 -7.57
CA THR A 44 2.91 2.03 -8.13
C THR A 44 3.59 2.75 -6.97
N VAL A 45 4.89 2.55 -6.80
CA VAL A 45 5.70 3.28 -5.82
C VAL A 45 6.68 4.15 -6.60
N THR A 46 6.66 5.45 -6.31
CA THR A 46 7.62 6.41 -6.86
C THR A 46 8.95 6.24 -6.12
N LYS A 47 9.99 5.81 -6.83
CA LYS A 47 11.34 5.67 -6.28
C LYS A 47 12.24 6.75 -6.88
N THR A 48 12.97 7.49 -6.04
CA THR A 48 14.00 8.41 -6.52
C THR A 48 15.14 7.61 -7.12
N VAL A 49 15.40 7.80 -8.41
CA VAL A 49 16.40 7.03 -9.16
C VAL A 49 17.69 7.80 -9.33
N TYR A 50 17.63 9.13 -9.39
CA TYR A 50 18.82 9.94 -9.53
C TYR A 50 18.60 11.34 -9.00
N GLU A 51 19.58 11.83 -8.26
CA GLU A 51 19.58 13.17 -7.70
C GLU A 51 20.87 13.85 -8.15
N TYR A 52 20.74 15.09 -8.62
CA TYR A 52 21.90 15.85 -9.05
C TYR A 52 21.77 17.33 -8.73
N THR A 53 22.93 17.94 -8.56
CA THR A 53 23.12 19.37 -8.42
C THR A 53 24.13 19.88 -9.43
N TYR A 54 23.86 21.05 -10.01
CA TYR A 54 24.82 21.79 -10.83
C TYR A 54 24.92 23.22 -10.31
N SER A 55 26.13 23.65 -9.96
CA SER A 55 26.41 24.99 -9.44
C SER A 55 27.38 25.70 -10.38
N PRO A 56 26.90 26.59 -11.26
CA PRO A 56 27.77 27.45 -12.06
C PRO A 56 28.47 28.47 -11.15
N VAL A 57 29.74 28.73 -11.44
CA VAL A 57 30.58 29.68 -10.70
C VAL A 57 31.25 30.61 -11.71
N MET A 58 31.28 31.89 -11.40
CA MET A 58 31.93 32.87 -12.24
C MET A 58 32.58 33.98 -11.42
N SER A 59 33.83 34.28 -11.74
CA SER A 59 34.63 35.33 -11.13
C SER A 59 35.37 36.13 -12.19
N TYR A 60 35.75 37.36 -11.87
CA TYR A 60 36.61 38.18 -12.72
C TYR A 60 37.56 39.04 -11.89
N SER A 61 38.60 39.57 -12.52
CA SER A 61 39.46 40.59 -11.93
C SER A 61 39.95 41.53 -13.01
N VAL A 62 40.24 42.77 -12.63
CA VAL A 62 40.64 43.80 -13.59
C VAL A 62 42.10 44.16 -13.34
N LYS A 63 42.96 43.90 -14.32
CA LYS A 63 44.37 44.26 -14.27
C LYS A 63 44.52 45.70 -14.74
N LEU A 64 45.26 46.50 -13.98
CA LEU A 64 45.52 47.89 -14.30
C LEU A 64 46.86 48.05 -15.02
N LYS A 65 46.92 49.02 -15.93
CA LYS A 65 48.16 49.55 -16.48
C LYS A 65 48.96 50.20 -15.35
N GLU A 66 50.29 50.18 -15.46
CA GLU A 66 51.16 50.85 -14.50
C GLU A 66 50.75 52.32 -14.35
N ASN A 67 50.46 52.74 -13.11
CA ASN A 67 49.94 54.06 -12.83
C ASN A 67 50.33 54.52 -11.42
N LYS A 68 50.24 55.82 -11.17
CA LYS A 68 50.60 56.47 -9.91
C LYS A 68 49.42 56.67 -8.94
N TYR A 69 48.24 56.16 -9.28
CA TYR A 69 46.98 56.45 -8.56
C TYR A 69 46.52 55.28 -7.70
N TYR A 70 46.87 54.05 -8.10
CA TYR A 70 46.55 52.83 -7.38
C TYR A 70 47.84 52.09 -7.03
N ASP A 71 47.96 51.67 -5.77
CA ASP A 71 49.09 50.87 -5.30
C ASP A 71 48.99 49.41 -5.79
N GLU A 72 47.76 48.93 -6.00
CA GLU A 72 47.47 47.56 -6.44
C GLU A 72 47.33 47.49 -7.97
N ALA A 73 48.03 46.53 -8.58
CA ALA A 73 47.96 46.28 -10.02
C ALA A 73 46.69 45.52 -10.46
N VAL A 74 45.94 44.94 -9.51
CA VAL A 74 44.72 44.17 -9.78
C VAL A 74 43.59 44.67 -8.89
N ARG A 75 42.42 44.89 -9.49
CA ARG A 75 41.21 45.33 -8.81
C ARG A 75 40.21 44.18 -8.70
N ASN A 76 39.50 44.17 -7.57
CA ASN A 76 38.48 43.17 -7.25
C ASN A 76 37.17 43.42 -8.01
N GLU A 77 36.32 42.39 -8.06
CA GLU A 77 35.00 42.44 -8.69
C GLU A 77 34.06 43.48 -8.07
N GLY A 78 33.10 43.93 -8.88
CA GLY A 78 31.98 44.78 -8.43
C GLY A 78 32.33 46.26 -8.26
N GLU A 79 33.57 46.64 -8.54
CA GLU A 79 34.01 48.03 -8.48
C GLU A 79 33.66 48.82 -9.77
N LYS A 80 33.90 50.13 -9.72
CA LYS A 80 33.91 50.99 -10.91
C LYS A 80 35.34 51.14 -11.42
N TYR A 81 35.53 50.98 -12.72
CA TYR A 81 36.84 51.02 -13.35
C TYR A 81 36.97 52.23 -14.28
N ILE A 82 38.16 52.81 -14.31
CA ILE A 82 38.51 53.90 -15.22
C ILE A 82 39.20 53.28 -16.43
N ARG A 83 38.58 53.38 -17.61
CA ARG A 83 39.00 52.67 -18.83
C ARG A 83 40.48 52.89 -19.19
N ASN A 84 40.96 54.12 -19.08
CA ASN A 84 42.35 54.48 -19.40
C ASN A 84 43.39 53.81 -18.49
N LEU A 85 42.97 53.30 -17.34
CA LEU A 85 43.83 52.60 -16.39
C LEU A 85 43.69 51.08 -16.49
N VAL A 86 42.72 50.56 -17.24
CA VAL A 86 42.51 49.12 -17.40
C VAL A 86 43.41 48.59 -18.52
N ASP A 87 44.17 47.54 -18.21
CA ASP A 87 44.99 46.76 -19.13
C ASP A 87 44.15 45.60 -19.70
N SER A 88 43.81 44.64 -18.84
CA SER A 88 43.05 43.45 -19.20
C SER A 88 42.00 43.09 -18.14
N VAL A 89 41.03 42.27 -18.53
CA VAL A 89 40.04 41.67 -17.63
C VAL A 89 40.24 40.17 -17.65
N ASN A 90 40.61 39.60 -16.50
CA ASN A 90 40.69 38.15 -16.35
C ASN A 90 39.34 37.64 -15.91
N VAL A 91 38.70 36.79 -16.71
CA VAL A 91 37.44 36.14 -16.36
C VAL A 91 37.69 34.65 -16.13
N THR A 92 36.96 34.06 -15.19
CA THR A 92 37.00 32.63 -14.92
C THR A 92 35.58 32.10 -14.85
N PHE A 93 35.28 31.16 -15.75
CA PHE A 93 34.04 30.41 -15.79
C PHE A 93 34.29 29.03 -15.19
N GLY A 94 33.37 28.57 -14.35
CA GLY A 94 33.44 27.24 -13.79
C GLY A 94 32.06 26.66 -13.52
N GLY A 95 32.04 25.38 -13.24
CA GLY A 95 30.82 24.68 -12.87
C GLY A 95 31.16 23.45 -12.06
N ASP A 96 30.34 23.18 -11.05
CA ASP A 96 30.45 22.01 -10.20
C ASP A 96 29.17 21.16 -10.35
N PHE A 97 29.32 20.01 -11.01
CA PHE A 97 28.27 19.02 -11.15
C PHE A 97 28.50 17.86 -10.17
N GLN A 98 27.44 17.47 -9.46
CA GLN A 98 27.44 16.35 -8.53
C GLN A 98 26.16 15.52 -8.66
N GLY A 99 26.30 14.22 -8.89
CA GLY A 99 25.23 13.22 -8.87
C GLY A 99 25.34 12.29 -7.66
N ASN A 100 24.26 11.56 -7.37
CA ASN A 100 24.21 10.53 -6.34
C ASN A 100 24.64 9.13 -6.82
N THR A 101 24.67 8.89 -8.13
CA THR A 101 25.21 7.67 -8.76
C THR A 101 26.31 8.02 -9.75
N LYS A 102 27.16 7.03 -10.03
CA LYS A 102 28.23 7.13 -11.02
C LYS A 102 27.64 6.99 -12.42
N GLU A 103 27.84 7.98 -13.27
CA GLU A 103 27.29 8.00 -14.63
C GLU A 103 28.34 8.51 -15.64
N ASN A 104 28.08 8.28 -16.94
CA ASN A 104 28.88 8.90 -18.00
C ASN A 104 28.41 10.36 -18.18
N ILE A 105 29.23 11.29 -17.73
CA ILE A 105 28.97 12.73 -17.74
C ILE A 105 29.87 13.35 -18.83
N THR A 106 29.28 14.14 -19.72
CA THR A 106 30.00 14.86 -20.77
C THR A 106 29.65 16.34 -20.70
N ALA A 107 30.63 17.21 -20.50
CA ALA A 107 30.46 18.65 -20.55
C ALA A 107 31.05 19.19 -21.85
N GLU A 108 30.21 19.82 -22.68
CA GLU A 108 30.59 20.45 -23.94
C GLU A 108 30.35 21.96 -23.80
N TYR A 109 31.37 22.80 -23.91
CA TYR A 109 31.23 24.24 -23.73
C TYR A 109 32.26 25.05 -24.52
N GLN A 110 31.93 26.30 -24.82
CA GLN A 110 32.81 27.24 -25.50
C GLN A 110 32.59 28.66 -24.97
N VAL A 111 33.68 29.43 -24.86
CA VAL A 111 33.62 30.86 -24.55
C VAL A 111 33.50 31.66 -25.84
N LYS A 112 32.63 32.66 -25.85
CA LYS A 112 32.39 33.54 -26.98
C LYS A 112 32.39 35.00 -26.52
N ALA A 113 32.83 35.88 -27.40
CA ALA A 113 32.66 37.32 -27.28
C ALA A 113 31.56 37.78 -28.25
N LYS A 114 30.68 38.65 -27.76
CA LYS A 114 29.68 39.35 -28.56
C LYS A 114 29.88 40.85 -28.41
N LEU A 115 30.12 41.54 -29.53
CA LEU A 115 30.07 42.99 -29.61
C LEU A 115 28.68 43.41 -30.10
N GLU A 116 27.99 44.26 -29.35
CA GLU A 116 26.68 44.79 -29.71
C GLU A 116 26.73 46.32 -29.80
N GLY A 117 26.48 46.86 -30.99
CA GLY A 117 26.24 48.28 -31.19
C GLY A 117 24.75 48.60 -31.08
N TYR A 118 24.38 49.48 -30.15
CA TYR A 118 22.99 49.80 -29.85
C TYR A 118 22.74 51.30 -29.69
N GLN A 119 21.47 51.68 -29.82
CA GLN A 119 20.94 52.97 -29.39
C GLN A 119 19.85 52.74 -28.34
N VAL A 120 19.61 53.76 -27.52
CA VAL A 120 18.50 53.74 -26.57
C VAL A 120 17.41 54.63 -27.14
N ALA A 121 16.35 54.01 -27.64
CA ALA A 121 15.17 54.68 -28.17
C ALA A 121 13.99 54.41 -27.23
N SER A 122 13.36 55.46 -26.71
CA SER A 122 12.18 55.36 -25.82
C SER A 122 12.39 54.45 -24.60
N GLY A 123 13.61 54.43 -24.04
CA GLY A 123 13.96 53.61 -22.88
C GLY A 123 14.33 52.16 -23.21
N ASN A 124 14.18 51.71 -24.46
CA ASN A 124 14.55 50.37 -24.88
C ASN A 124 15.89 50.36 -25.61
N LYS A 125 16.72 49.35 -25.31
CA LYS A 125 17.96 49.05 -26.05
C LYS A 125 17.58 48.47 -27.41
N GLU A 126 17.86 49.21 -28.47
CA GLU A 126 17.71 48.76 -29.86
C GLU A 126 19.08 48.39 -30.42
N VAL A 127 19.29 47.10 -30.68
CA VAL A 127 20.55 46.58 -31.24
C VAL A 127 20.56 46.83 -32.76
N ILE A 128 21.51 47.63 -33.22
CA ILE A 128 21.67 48.00 -34.63
C ILE A 128 22.58 47.01 -35.35
N TRP A 129 23.62 46.52 -34.67
CA TRP A 129 24.50 45.49 -35.17
C TRP A 129 25.06 44.64 -34.04
N GLN A 130 25.38 43.40 -34.34
CA GLN A 130 26.07 42.50 -33.43
C GLN A 130 27.10 41.65 -34.19
N LYS A 131 28.20 41.32 -33.51
CA LYS A 131 29.21 40.39 -34.02
C LYS A 131 29.63 39.43 -32.91
N GLU A 132 29.44 38.14 -33.16
CA GLU A 132 29.88 37.06 -32.27
C GLU A 132 31.18 36.43 -32.79
N MET A 133 32.06 36.07 -31.87
CA MET A 133 33.37 35.48 -32.17
C MET A 133 33.72 34.44 -31.09
N PRO A 134 34.13 33.22 -31.45
CA PRO A 134 34.64 32.26 -30.48
C PRO A 134 35.96 32.74 -29.88
N ILE A 135 36.17 32.40 -28.60
CA ILE A 135 37.42 32.61 -27.89
C ILE A 135 37.98 31.24 -27.57
N GLY A 136 39.09 30.91 -28.23
CA GLY A 136 39.65 29.56 -28.16
C GLY A 136 38.77 28.50 -28.83
N ASP A 137 39.19 27.26 -28.63
CA ASP A 137 38.50 26.08 -29.15
C ASP A 137 37.35 25.66 -28.24
N ALA A 138 36.44 24.85 -28.77
CA ALA A 138 35.42 24.21 -27.94
C ALA A 138 36.07 23.18 -27.00
N HIS A 139 35.61 23.15 -25.76
CA HIS A 139 36.06 22.21 -24.75
C HIS A 139 35.07 21.05 -24.62
N THR A 140 35.62 19.85 -24.42
CA THR A 140 34.82 18.66 -24.11
C THR A 140 35.51 17.88 -23.00
N GLU A 141 34.84 17.78 -21.85
CA GLU A 141 35.25 16.93 -20.75
C GLU A 141 34.32 15.73 -20.68
N ASN A 142 34.88 14.53 -20.56
CA ASN A 142 34.11 13.29 -20.45
C ASN A 142 34.66 12.45 -19.30
N VAL A 143 33.81 12.18 -18.32
CA VAL A 143 34.15 11.38 -17.15
C VAL A 143 33.07 10.34 -16.91
N ASN A 144 33.48 9.20 -16.38
CA ASN A 144 32.57 8.25 -15.77
C ASN A 144 32.82 8.33 -14.26
N ASP A 145 32.06 9.17 -13.58
CA ASP A 145 32.22 9.47 -12.15
C ASP A 145 30.92 10.00 -11.54
N TYR A 146 30.93 10.33 -10.24
CA TYR A 146 29.84 10.98 -9.52
C TYR A 146 29.80 12.49 -9.74
N SER A 147 30.91 13.10 -10.17
CA SER A 147 31.04 14.54 -10.33
C SER A 147 31.87 14.93 -11.53
N LEU A 148 31.65 16.16 -12.01
CA LEU A 148 32.45 16.81 -13.03
C LEU A 148 32.65 18.26 -12.60
N LYS A 149 33.90 18.73 -12.59
CA LYS A 149 34.24 20.12 -12.34
C LYS A 149 35.10 20.63 -13.48
N TYR A 150 34.70 21.75 -14.04
CA TYR A 150 35.49 22.45 -15.04
C TYR A 150 35.79 23.87 -14.58
N ASN A 151 36.90 24.40 -15.07
CA ASN A 151 37.35 25.76 -14.80
C ASN A 151 38.12 26.27 -16.03
N LEU A 152 37.64 27.36 -16.60
CA LEU A 152 38.21 27.98 -17.79
C LEU A 152 38.44 29.47 -17.53
N SER A 153 39.70 29.88 -17.57
CA SER A 153 40.13 31.26 -17.37
C SER A 153 40.59 31.87 -18.69
N GLU A 154 40.11 33.07 -18.99
CA GLU A 154 40.47 33.82 -20.20
C GLU A 154 40.92 35.24 -19.82
N GLU A 155 42.03 35.69 -20.41
CA GLU A 155 42.50 37.06 -20.29
C GLU A 155 41.98 37.90 -21.46
N ILE A 156 41.22 38.94 -21.14
CA ILE A 156 40.56 39.80 -22.11
C ILE A 156 41.36 41.09 -22.26
N ASP A 157 42.01 41.25 -23.41
CA ASP A 157 42.59 42.53 -23.84
C ASP A 157 41.49 43.44 -24.39
N LEU A 158 41.13 44.48 -23.64
CA LEU A 158 40.09 45.44 -24.05
C LEU A 158 40.54 46.34 -25.22
N ASP A 159 41.84 46.64 -25.34
CA ASP A 159 42.37 47.50 -26.40
C ASP A 159 42.13 46.84 -27.77
N LYS A 160 42.23 45.50 -27.85
CA LYS A 160 41.90 44.72 -29.06
C LYS A 160 40.46 44.94 -29.53
N TYR A 161 39.49 44.90 -28.62
CA TYR A 161 38.06 45.05 -28.98
C TYR A 161 37.71 46.51 -29.31
N GLU A 162 38.33 47.48 -28.64
CA GLU A 162 38.14 48.89 -28.97
C GLU A 162 38.69 49.25 -30.35
N ALA A 163 39.81 48.66 -30.76
CA ALA A 163 40.32 48.81 -32.12
C ALA A 163 39.30 48.30 -33.16
N MET A 164 38.66 47.14 -32.90
CA MET A 164 37.58 46.63 -33.75
C MET A 164 36.38 47.57 -33.80
N VAL A 165 35.95 48.10 -32.65
CA VAL A 165 34.83 49.04 -32.57
C VAL A 165 35.14 50.34 -33.33
N THR A 166 36.38 50.83 -33.24
CA THR A 166 36.81 52.03 -33.95
C THR A 166 36.76 51.84 -35.45
N ASN A 167 37.22 50.69 -35.95
CA ASN A 167 37.14 50.34 -37.38
C ASN A 167 35.68 50.27 -37.86
N ILE A 168 34.81 49.60 -37.10
CA ILE A 168 33.38 49.48 -37.43
C ILE A 168 32.70 50.86 -37.45
N LYS A 169 32.99 51.73 -36.47
CA LYS A 169 32.47 53.11 -36.45
C LYS A 169 32.93 53.91 -37.68
N GLY A 170 34.20 53.75 -38.06
CA GLY A 170 34.77 54.39 -39.26
C GLY A 170 34.11 53.93 -40.55
N GLU A 171 33.84 52.63 -40.69
CA GLU A 171 33.20 52.04 -41.88
C GLU A 171 31.71 52.37 -41.98
N LEU A 172 30.97 52.32 -40.87
CA LEU A 172 29.53 52.55 -40.85
C LEU A 172 29.16 54.03 -40.85
N GLY A 173 30.05 54.92 -40.40
CA GLY A 173 29.77 56.35 -40.28
C GLY A 173 28.71 56.70 -39.22
N ILE A 174 28.38 55.77 -38.32
CA ILE A 174 27.35 55.93 -37.28
C ILE A 174 28.01 55.86 -35.89
N THR A 175 27.62 56.78 -35.00
CA THR A 175 28.02 56.73 -33.58
C THR A 175 27.01 55.92 -32.79
N LEU A 176 27.43 54.77 -32.27
CA LEU A 176 26.63 53.86 -31.46
C LEU A 176 27.27 53.63 -30.09
N SER A 177 26.43 53.33 -29.09
CA SER A 177 26.89 52.74 -27.84
C SER A 177 27.27 51.29 -28.09
N VAL A 178 28.31 50.80 -27.41
CA VAL A 178 28.81 49.44 -27.64
C VAL A 178 29.02 48.72 -26.32
N ASN A 179 28.43 47.52 -26.22
CA ASN A 179 28.70 46.58 -25.13
C ASN A 179 29.47 45.38 -25.68
N LEU A 180 30.43 44.92 -24.88
CA LEU A 180 31.18 43.69 -25.10
C LEU A 180 30.72 42.67 -24.06
N THR A 181 30.13 41.57 -24.52
CA THR A 181 29.66 40.48 -23.67
C THR A 181 30.53 39.26 -23.89
N PHE A 182 31.24 38.82 -22.85
CA PHE A 182 31.87 37.50 -22.81
C PHE A 182 30.90 36.52 -22.19
N TYR A 183 30.68 35.37 -22.82
CA TYR A 183 29.79 34.37 -22.26
C TYR A 183 30.30 32.97 -22.57
N ILE A 184 30.01 32.07 -21.65
CA ILE A 184 30.17 30.64 -21.85
C ILE A 184 28.81 30.05 -22.23
N GLU A 185 28.79 29.27 -23.30
CA GLU A 185 27.63 28.48 -23.70
C GLU A 185 28.01 27.01 -23.83
N GLY A 186 27.08 26.13 -23.51
CA GLY A 186 27.32 24.70 -23.56
C GLY A 186 26.25 23.89 -22.86
N ARG A 187 26.57 22.63 -22.60
CA ARG A 187 25.71 21.70 -21.86
C ARG A 187 26.50 20.62 -21.16
N ILE A 188 25.94 20.12 -20.07
CA ILE A 188 26.34 18.88 -19.43
C ILE A 188 25.30 17.82 -19.81
N THR A 189 25.75 16.74 -20.44
CA THR A 189 24.95 15.58 -20.82
C THR A 189 25.30 14.40 -19.94
N ILE A 190 24.29 13.84 -19.26
CA ILE A 190 24.42 12.65 -18.43
C ILE A 190 23.73 11.51 -19.16
N ARG A 191 24.51 10.52 -19.63
CA ARG A 191 23.98 9.40 -20.39
C ARG A 191 23.47 8.31 -19.45
N ARG A 192 22.15 8.10 -19.44
CA ARG A 192 21.49 6.98 -18.77
C ARG A 192 20.68 6.17 -19.77
N ASN A 193 20.57 4.86 -19.52
CA ASN A 193 20.05 3.82 -20.41
C ASN A 193 18.97 4.28 -21.42
N GLU A 194 17.90 4.93 -20.95
CA GLU A 194 16.75 5.29 -21.81
C GLU A 194 16.56 6.80 -22.00
N ASN A 195 17.14 7.65 -21.15
CA ASN A 195 16.98 9.11 -21.20
C ASN A 195 18.27 9.84 -20.80
N ASN A 196 18.75 10.71 -21.67
CA ASN A 196 19.84 11.62 -21.34
C ASN A 196 19.30 12.83 -20.59
N ILE A 197 19.97 13.22 -19.50
CA ILE A 197 19.70 14.52 -18.87
C ILE A 197 20.62 15.55 -19.52
N GLU A 198 20.08 16.68 -19.94
CA GLU A 198 20.85 17.83 -20.43
C GLU A 198 20.69 19.02 -19.49
N ILE A 199 21.80 19.61 -19.07
CA ILE A 199 21.86 20.78 -18.20
C ILE A 199 22.57 21.89 -18.96
N PRO A 200 21.94 23.04 -19.22
CA PRO A 200 22.59 24.13 -19.95
C PRO A 200 23.70 24.78 -19.13
N ILE A 201 24.82 25.08 -19.79
CA ILE A 201 25.87 25.94 -19.28
C ILE A 201 25.66 27.33 -19.88
N ALA A 202 25.39 28.32 -19.03
CA ALA A 202 25.21 29.70 -19.44
C ALA A 202 25.70 30.63 -18.32
N SER A 203 26.64 31.51 -18.62
CA SER A 203 27.07 32.62 -17.75
C SER A 203 27.69 33.70 -18.62
N SER A 204 27.56 34.98 -18.22
CA SER A 204 28.02 36.11 -19.02
C SER A 204 28.62 37.25 -18.19
N LEU A 205 29.55 37.97 -18.81
CA LEU A 205 30.23 39.17 -18.34
C LEU A 205 30.03 40.29 -19.37
N GLU A 206 29.31 41.34 -19.02
CA GLU A 206 29.06 42.48 -19.91
C GLU A 206 29.90 43.69 -19.49
N ILE A 207 30.66 44.22 -20.45
CA ILE A 207 31.59 45.34 -20.31
C ILE A 207 31.16 46.46 -21.27
N PRO A 208 30.69 47.61 -20.77
CA PRO A 208 30.41 48.78 -21.60
C PRO A 208 31.72 49.40 -22.13
N LEU A 209 31.85 49.57 -23.45
CA LEU A 209 33.05 50.14 -24.10
C LEU A 209 32.91 51.63 -24.45
N ASN A 210 31.77 52.24 -24.13
CA ASN A 210 31.41 53.61 -24.49
C ASN A 210 31.64 54.63 -23.35
N SER A 211 32.04 54.19 -22.15
CA SER A 211 32.21 55.05 -20.98
C SER A 211 33.64 55.04 -20.46
N THR A 212 34.14 56.20 -20.05
CA THR A 212 35.45 56.34 -19.37
C THR A 212 35.41 55.76 -17.96
N LEU A 213 34.26 55.78 -17.30
CA LEU A 213 34.01 55.16 -16.00
C LEU A 213 32.88 54.14 -16.15
N PHE A 214 33.16 52.86 -15.89
CA PHE A 214 32.19 51.78 -16.13
C PHE A 214 32.18 50.76 -14.99
N SER A 215 31.13 49.95 -14.97
CA SER A 215 30.99 48.79 -14.10
C SER A 215 30.82 47.56 -15.00
N ILE A 216 31.30 46.42 -14.53
CA ILE A 216 31.18 45.17 -15.28
C ILE A 216 30.00 44.39 -14.69
N ASN A 217 29.02 44.09 -15.53
CA ASN A 217 27.85 43.32 -15.13
C ASN A 217 28.17 41.83 -15.24
N LYS A 218 27.97 41.10 -14.15
CA LYS A 218 28.18 39.65 -14.07
C LYS A 218 26.83 38.95 -13.93
N GLU A 219 26.53 38.03 -14.82
CA GLU A 219 25.37 37.16 -14.75
C GLU A 219 25.82 35.69 -14.73
N THR A 220 25.68 35.05 -13.57
CA THR A 220 25.97 33.62 -13.42
C THR A 220 24.72 32.81 -13.73
N GLY A 221 24.90 31.61 -14.29
CA GLY A 221 23.80 30.69 -14.54
C GLY A 221 23.03 30.33 -13.26
N ASN A 222 21.80 29.86 -13.41
CA ASN A 222 21.02 29.43 -12.25
C ASN A 222 21.52 28.08 -11.75
N PRO A 223 21.74 27.92 -10.43
CA PRO A 223 22.02 26.60 -9.87
C PRO A 223 20.83 25.68 -10.08
N VAL A 224 21.11 24.42 -10.40
CA VAL A 224 20.09 23.38 -10.61
C VAL A 224 20.22 22.36 -9.49
N SER A 225 19.10 22.00 -8.89
CA SER A 225 18.99 20.86 -7.96
C SER A 225 17.73 20.10 -8.31
N LYS A 226 17.87 18.86 -8.80
CA LYS A 226 16.74 18.06 -9.31
C LYS A 226 16.83 16.63 -8.82
N GLN A 227 15.66 16.04 -8.64
CA GLN A 227 15.45 14.63 -8.32
C GLN A 227 14.60 14.01 -9.42
N GLU A 228 15.11 12.95 -10.03
CA GLU A 228 14.46 12.15 -11.05
C GLU A 228 13.80 10.94 -10.40
N TYR A 229 12.53 10.73 -10.72
CA TYR A 229 11.71 9.68 -10.16
C TYR A 229 11.34 8.66 -11.23
N ILE A 230 11.36 7.38 -10.88
CA ILE A 230 10.74 6.33 -11.71
C ILE A 230 9.60 5.70 -10.92
N GLU A 231 8.49 5.47 -11.62
CA GLU A 231 7.36 4.71 -11.11
C GLU A 231 7.66 3.21 -11.25
N GLU A 232 7.95 2.55 -10.13
CA GLU A 232 8.14 1.10 -10.11
C GLU A 232 6.85 0.42 -9.65
N GLN A 233 6.38 -0.56 -10.44
CA GLN A 233 5.28 -1.43 -10.01
C GLN A 233 5.82 -2.49 -9.07
N VAL A 234 5.67 -2.26 -7.77
CA VAL A 234 6.10 -3.24 -6.78
C VAL A 234 4.98 -4.25 -6.57
N ASN A 235 5.29 -5.54 -6.78
CA ASN A 235 4.35 -6.62 -6.52
C ASN A 235 4.12 -6.76 -5.01
N ILE A 236 2.90 -6.52 -4.56
CA ILE A 236 2.50 -6.77 -3.18
C ILE A 236 2.50 -8.29 -2.97
N LYS A 237 3.37 -8.77 -2.08
CA LYS A 237 3.41 -10.17 -1.69
C LYS A 237 2.06 -10.53 -1.06
N LYS A 238 1.32 -11.44 -1.70
CA LYS A 238 0.03 -11.94 -1.19
C LYS A 238 0.24 -12.56 0.19
N ASN A 239 -0.68 -12.28 1.12
CA ASN A 239 -0.63 -12.87 2.45
C ASN A 239 -1.17 -14.32 2.39
N TYR A 240 -0.32 -15.24 1.93
CA TYR A 240 -0.66 -16.66 1.81
C TYR A 240 -1.09 -17.26 3.15
N SER A 241 -0.55 -16.78 4.27
CA SER A 241 -0.93 -17.23 5.61
C SER A 241 -2.41 -16.95 5.91
N PHE A 242 -2.93 -15.78 5.53
CA PHE A 242 -4.35 -15.45 5.71
C PHE A 242 -5.25 -16.35 4.84
N ILE A 243 -4.88 -16.57 3.57
CA ILE A 243 -5.61 -17.44 2.65
C ILE A 243 -5.66 -18.89 3.18
N ILE A 244 -4.54 -19.41 3.66
CA ILE A 244 -4.46 -20.77 4.23
C ILE A 244 -5.39 -20.91 5.44
N ILE A 245 -5.42 -19.92 6.35
CA ILE A 245 -6.32 -19.93 7.51
C ILE A 245 -7.79 -19.96 7.07
N CYS A 246 -8.18 -19.15 6.09
CA CYS A 246 -9.55 -19.13 5.57
C CYS A 246 -9.94 -20.47 4.92
N VAL A 247 -9.02 -21.12 4.19
CA VAL A 247 -9.28 -22.44 3.59
C VAL A 247 -9.47 -23.51 4.65
N ILE A 248 -8.64 -23.54 5.69
CA ILE A 248 -8.79 -24.48 6.82
C ILE A 248 -10.14 -24.27 7.52
N PHE A 249 -10.55 -23.02 7.72
CA PHE A 249 -11.85 -22.69 8.31
C PHE A 249 -13.02 -23.22 7.47
N ILE A 250 -12.98 -23.07 6.14
CA ILE A 250 -14.01 -23.60 5.24
C ILE A 250 -14.09 -25.13 5.33
N ILE A 251 -12.94 -25.83 5.35
CA ILE A 251 -12.93 -27.30 5.48
C ILE A 251 -13.57 -27.74 6.80
N ALA A 252 -13.20 -27.09 7.92
CA ALA A 252 -13.78 -27.39 9.22
C ALA A 252 -15.30 -27.14 9.26
N ALA A 253 -15.76 -26.05 8.63
CA ALA A 253 -17.18 -25.71 8.51
C ALA A 253 -17.97 -26.79 7.74
N VAL A 254 -17.45 -27.26 6.60
CA VAL A 254 -18.09 -28.33 5.81
C VAL A 254 -18.18 -29.64 6.60
N ILE A 255 -17.12 -30.02 7.32
CA ILE A 255 -17.14 -31.21 8.18
C ILE A 255 -18.22 -31.07 9.27
N SER A 256 -18.34 -29.88 9.87
CA SER A 256 -19.36 -29.63 10.90
C SER A 256 -20.79 -29.74 10.35
N GLU A 257 -21.06 -29.28 9.13
CA GLU A 257 -22.37 -29.44 8.48
C GLU A 257 -22.71 -30.92 8.26
N ILE A 258 -21.75 -31.72 7.79
CA ILE A 258 -21.94 -33.16 7.59
C ILE A 258 -22.30 -33.85 8.92
N LEU A 259 -21.61 -33.51 10.01
CA LEU A 259 -21.90 -34.07 11.33
C LEU A 259 -23.30 -33.70 11.83
N VAL A 260 -23.72 -32.44 11.66
CA VAL A 260 -25.07 -32.00 12.03
C VAL A 260 -26.13 -32.70 11.17
N PHE A 261 -25.88 -32.88 9.87
CA PHE A 261 -26.77 -33.60 8.97
C PHE A 261 -26.98 -35.07 9.41
N ILE A 262 -25.90 -35.77 9.75
CA ILE A 262 -25.98 -37.15 10.28
C ILE A 262 -26.79 -37.18 11.58
N MET A 263 -26.59 -36.23 12.50
CA MET A 263 -27.35 -36.13 13.76
C MET A 263 -28.84 -35.83 13.59
N ILE A 264 -29.27 -35.32 12.42
CA ILE A 264 -30.70 -35.13 12.10
C ILE A 264 -31.30 -36.45 11.58
N GLY A 265 -30.52 -37.24 10.84
CA GLY A 265 -30.96 -38.50 10.22
C GLY A 265 -31.15 -39.67 11.19
N ILE A 266 -30.54 -39.64 12.38
CA ILE A 266 -30.71 -40.68 13.40
C ILE A 266 -32.11 -40.55 14.04
N LYS A 267 -33.04 -41.43 13.64
CA LYS A 267 -34.32 -41.64 14.35
C LYS A 267 -34.03 -42.26 15.72
N GLU A 268 -34.52 -41.66 16.80
CA GLU A 268 -34.47 -42.28 18.12
C GLU A 268 -35.33 -43.54 18.12
N GLU A 269 -34.69 -44.71 18.14
CA GLU A 269 -35.40 -45.96 18.39
C GLU A 269 -35.86 -45.97 19.85
N LEU A 270 -37.18 -46.06 20.04
CA LEU A 270 -37.75 -46.25 21.37
C LEU A 270 -37.22 -47.57 21.98
N PRO A 271 -36.82 -47.58 23.27
CA PRO A 271 -36.44 -48.79 23.99
C PRO A 271 -37.49 -49.91 23.83
N GLU A 272 -37.04 -51.16 23.71
CA GLU A 272 -37.90 -52.31 23.41
C GLU A 272 -38.97 -52.57 24.49
N GLU A 273 -38.65 -52.24 25.75
CA GLU A 273 -39.55 -52.33 26.91
C GLU A 273 -40.76 -51.38 26.76
N LEU A 274 -40.51 -50.10 26.43
CA LEU A 274 -41.57 -49.12 26.18
C LEU A 274 -42.44 -49.48 24.96
N LYS A 275 -41.87 -50.21 23.97
CA LYS A 275 -42.67 -50.76 22.85
C LYS A 275 -43.62 -51.86 23.31
N LYS A 276 -43.20 -52.74 24.23
CA LYS A 276 -44.06 -53.80 24.80
C LYS A 276 -45.19 -53.21 25.65
N GLU A 277 -44.90 -52.25 26.51
CA GLU A 277 -45.90 -51.55 27.33
C GLU A 277 -46.96 -50.85 26.47
N LYS A 278 -46.53 -50.10 25.45
CA LYS A 278 -47.47 -49.44 24.51
C LYS A 278 -48.33 -50.43 23.73
N ARG A 279 -47.81 -51.62 23.39
CA ARG A 279 -48.59 -52.68 22.74
C ARG A 279 -49.65 -53.25 23.68
N LEU A 280 -49.33 -53.50 24.94
CA LEU A 280 -50.26 -54.01 25.95
C LEU A 280 -51.36 -52.99 26.27
N LEU A 281 -50.97 -51.73 26.50
CA LEU A 281 -51.92 -50.63 26.68
C LEU A 281 -52.85 -50.49 25.48
N ARG A 282 -52.35 -50.63 24.25
CA ARG A 282 -53.21 -50.56 23.04
C ARG A 282 -54.17 -51.74 22.93
N LYS A 283 -53.73 -52.96 23.27
CA LYS A 283 -54.54 -54.19 23.11
C LYS A 283 -55.65 -54.29 24.16
N TYR A 284 -55.38 -53.91 25.41
CA TYR A 284 -56.30 -54.09 26.52
C TYR A 284 -56.89 -52.79 27.06
N ARG A 285 -56.70 -51.65 26.35
CA ARG A 285 -57.09 -50.30 26.80
C ARG A 285 -58.53 -50.22 27.33
N SER A 286 -59.46 -50.88 26.63
CA SER A 286 -60.90 -50.86 26.94
C SER A 286 -61.25 -51.65 28.20
N ARG A 287 -60.35 -52.48 28.70
CA ARG A 287 -60.55 -53.40 29.83
C ARG A 287 -59.72 -53.01 31.06
N MET A 288 -59.04 -51.87 31.02
CA MET A 288 -58.16 -51.39 32.09
C MET A 288 -58.61 -50.03 32.61
N ILE A 289 -58.48 -49.83 33.93
CA ILE A 289 -58.76 -48.57 34.61
C ILE A 289 -57.45 -48.00 35.15
N SER A 290 -57.20 -46.72 34.88
CA SER A 290 -56.07 -45.98 35.44
C SER A 290 -56.45 -45.38 36.79
N LEU A 291 -55.65 -45.65 37.83
CA LEU A 291 -55.75 -44.96 39.11
C LEU A 291 -54.65 -43.91 39.25
N SER A 292 -54.98 -42.81 39.91
CA SER A 292 -54.03 -41.77 40.32
C SER A 292 -53.28 -42.12 41.61
N SER A 293 -53.86 -42.98 42.45
CA SER A 293 -53.23 -43.52 43.66
C SER A 293 -53.94 -44.80 44.12
N ILE A 294 -53.23 -45.66 44.87
CA ILE A 294 -53.83 -46.87 45.48
C ILE A 294 -54.51 -46.44 46.79
N PRO A 295 -55.80 -46.75 47.02
CA PRO A 295 -56.45 -46.51 48.30
C PRO A 295 -55.78 -47.35 49.41
N LYS A 296 -55.68 -46.83 50.64
CA LYS A 296 -55.13 -47.57 51.79
C LYS A 296 -56.03 -48.77 52.08
N LEU A 297 -55.60 -49.96 51.65
CA LEU A 297 -56.29 -51.24 51.85
C LEU A 297 -55.40 -52.12 52.73
N ASP A 298 -56.03 -52.87 53.63
CA ASP A 298 -55.36 -53.88 54.45
C ASP A 298 -55.32 -55.18 53.64
N ILE A 299 -54.21 -55.38 52.93
CA ILE A 299 -54.03 -56.50 51.99
C ILE A 299 -53.35 -57.64 52.74
N GLU A 300 -54.02 -58.78 52.80
CA GLU A 300 -53.58 -59.95 53.57
C GLU A 300 -52.68 -60.85 52.70
N GLU A 301 -53.00 -60.99 51.41
CA GLU A 301 -52.28 -61.87 50.49
C GLU A 301 -52.03 -61.22 49.11
N ILE A 302 -50.82 -61.42 48.57
CA ILE A 302 -50.40 -60.95 47.25
C ILE A 302 -50.05 -62.16 46.37
N TYR A 303 -50.75 -62.29 45.26
CA TYR A 303 -50.54 -63.34 44.27
C TYR A 303 -49.85 -62.76 43.03
N LEU A 304 -48.71 -63.33 42.65
CA LEU A 304 -47.94 -62.93 41.47
C LEU A 304 -48.30 -63.83 40.29
N LEU A 305 -48.69 -63.23 39.17
CA LEU A 305 -49.01 -63.94 37.93
C LEU A 305 -47.87 -63.83 36.92
N GLU A 306 -47.59 -64.93 36.21
CA GLU A 306 -46.54 -65.00 35.19
C GLU A 306 -47.03 -64.53 33.82
N GLU A 307 -48.33 -64.69 33.52
CA GLU A 307 -48.93 -64.28 32.25
C GLU A 307 -49.99 -63.19 32.43
N VAL A 308 -49.92 -62.16 31.59
CA VAL A 308 -50.93 -61.09 31.56
C VAL A 308 -52.31 -61.63 31.16
N GLY A 309 -52.36 -62.71 30.37
CA GLY A 309 -53.61 -63.32 29.92
C GLY A 309 -54.44 -63.87 31.08
N ASP A 310 -53.78 -64.51 32.05
CA ASP A 310 -54.44 -65.09 33.22
C ASP A 310 -54.97 -64.02 34.17
N LEU A 311 -54.27 -62.87 34.27
CA LEU A 311 -54.81 -61.71 34.99
C LEU A 311 -56.14 -61.26 34.39
N PHE A 312 -56.26 -61.15 33.06
CA PHE A 312 -57.51 -60.74 32.42
C PHE A 312 -58.62 -61.79 32.55
N ARG A 313 -58.29 -63.09 32.55
CA ARG A 313 -59.28 -64.18 32.78
C ARG A 313 -59.82 -64.13 34.20
N LEU A 314 -58.95 -63.98 35.19
CA LEU A 314 -59.34 -63.82 36.60
C LEU A 314 -60.21 -62.57 36.79
N ALA A 315 -59.91 -61.47 36.10
CA ALA A 315 -60.74 -60.26 36.14
C ALA A 315 -62.17 -60.53 35.62
N ASP A 316 -62.29 -61.28 34.52
CA ASP A 316 -63.59 -61.61 33.94
C ASP A 316 -64.39 -62.57 34.84
N GLU A 317 -63.75 -63.60 35.41
CA GLU A 317 -64.41 -64.56 36.31
C GLU A 317 -64.85 -63.93 37.65
N MET A 318 -64.03 -63.05 38.22
CA MET A 318 -64.34 -62.34 39.47
C MET A 318 -65.25 -61.12 39.25
N GLY A 319 -65.50 -60.72 38.00
CA GLY A 319 -66.24 -59.49 37.68
C GLY A 319 -65.56 -58.22 38.20
N ARG A 320 -64.22 -58.20 38.29
CA ARG A 320 -63.43 -57.08 38.81
C ARG A 320 -62.62 -56.40 37.71
N PRO A 321 -62.48 -55.06 37.71
CA PRO A 321 -61.68 -54.37 36.71
C PRO A 321 -60.18 -54.61 36.92
N VAL A 322 -59.45 -54.64 35.80
CA VAL A 322 -57.99 -54.64 35.80
C VAL A 322 -57.47 -53.21 35.95
N VAL A 323 -56.54 -52.98 36.87
CA VAL A 323 -56.13 -51.64 37.28
C VAL A 323 -54.63 -51.44 37.14
N TYR A 324 -54.21 -50.22 36.78
CA TYR A 324 -52.81 -49.81 36.79
C TYR A 324 -52.64 -48.38 37.29
N LEU A 325 -51.45 -48.03 37.77
CA LEU A 325 -51.14 -46.67 38.21
C LEU A 325 -50.61 -45.82 37.06
N HIS A 326 -51.15 -44.60 36.94
CA HIS A 326 -50.73 -43.67 35.91
C HIS A 326 -49.39 -43.01 36.29
N GLY A 327 -48.34 -43.29 35.51
CA GLY A 327 -47.02 -42.65 35.64
C GLY A 327 -46.96 -41.29 34.96
N LYS A 328 -45.86 -40.55 35.16
CA LYS A 328 -45.58 -39.35 34.37
C LYS A 328 -45.37 -39.78 32.92
N ASP A 329 -46.13 -39.18 32.00
CA ASP A 329 -46.00 -39.36 30.54
C ASP A 329 -46.65 -40.61 29.90
N ARG A 330 -47.84 -41.00 30.39
CA ARG A 330 -48.66 -42.12 29.85
C ARG A 330 -48.00 -43.51 29.98
N GLU A 331 -46.99 -43.62 30.82
CA GLU A 331 -46.36 -44.86 31.24
C GLU A 331 -47.12 -45.49 32.42
N ILE A 332 -46.94 -46.79 32.64
CA ILE A 332 -47.49 -47.48 33.81
C ILE A 332 -46.48 -47.32 34.95
N ASP A 333 -46.87 -46.66 36.03
CA ASP A 333 -45.98 -46.44 37.15
C ASP A 333 -45.53 -47.78 37.77
N GLY A 334 -44.22 -48.03 37.73
CA GLY A 334 -43.60 -49.28 38.16
C GLY A 334 -43.93 -50.51 37.29
N GLY A 335 -44.55 -50.35 36.11
CA GLY A 335 -44.84 -51.44 35.18
C GLY A 335 -45.82 -52.50 35.72
N LYS A 336 -46.64 -52.17 36.72
CA LYS A 336 -47.52 -53.14 37.40
C LYS A 336 -48.97 -52.96 36.98
N ILE A 337 -49.61 -54.07 36.63
CA ILE A 337 -51.07 -54.16 36.52
C ILE A 337 -51.56 -55.11 37.60
N PHE A 338 -52.69 -54.81 38.22
CA PHE A 338 -53.24 -55.63 39.29
C PHE A 338 -54.77 -55.63 39.33
N ILE A 339 -55.33 -56.62 40.03
CA ILE A 339 -56.74 -56.72 40.41
C ILE A 339 -56.82 -56.74 41.92
N ILE A 340 -57.83 -56.06 42.47
CA ILE A 340 -58.13 -56.05 43.90
C ILE A 340 -59.47 -56.75 44.09
N ASP A 341 -59.49 -57.81 44.89
CA ASP A 341 -60.72 -58.47 45.32
C ASP A 341 -60.70 -58.67 46.84
N GLY A 342 -61.52 -57.89 47.56
CA GLY A 342 -61.52 -57.87 49.01
C GLY A 342 -60.14 -57.53 49.60
N ARG A 343 -59.54 -58.49 50.30
CA ARG A 343 -58.21 -58.39 50.92
C ARG A 343 -57.08 -59.02 50.10
N ASN A 344 -57.39 -59.53 48.90
CA ASN A 344 -56.43 -60.19 48.02
C ASN A 344 -56.04 -59.28 46.86
N LYS A 345 -54.74 -59.31 46.51
CA LYS A 345 -54.20 -58.54 45.38
C LYS A 345 -53.48 -59.45 44.40
N TYR A 346 -53.94 -59.48 43.15
CA TYR A 346 -53.30 -60.21 42.05
C TYR A 346 -52.49 -59.25 41.21
N VAL A 347 -51.19 -59.49 41.01
CA VAL A 347 -50.27 -58.55 40.35
C VAL A 347 -49.53 -59.22 39.20
N TYR A 348 -49.45 -58.54 38.06
CA TYR A 348 -48.59 -58.85 36.93
C TYR A 348 -47.57 -57.71 36.72
N TYR A 349 -46.31 -58.07 36.51
CA TYR A 349 -45.23 -57.13 36.22
C TYR A 349 -44.90 -57.19 34.72
N MET A 350 -44.97 -56.05 34.03
CA MET A 350 -44.63 -55.94 32.61
C MET A 350 -43.13 -56.03 32.32
N SER A 351 -42.30 -55.84 33.35
CA SER A 351 -40.84 -55.90 33.29
C SER A 351 -40.32 -56.62 34.55
N LYS A 352 -39.26 -57.40 34.38
CA LYS A 352 -38.51 -58.02 35.48
C LYS A 352 -37.16 -57.33 35.60
#